data_AF-A0AA37TRT3-F1
#
_entry.id   AF-A0AA37TRT3-F1
#
_cell.length_a   1.000
_cell.length_b   1.000
_cell.length_c   1.000
_cell.angle_alpha   90.00
_cell.angle_beta   90.00
_cell.angle_gamma   90.00
#
_symmetry.space_group_name_H-M   'P 1'
#
loop_
_entity.id
_entity.type
_entity.pdbx_description
1 polymer ?
#
loop_
_entity_poly.entity_id
_entity_poly.type
_entity_poly.pdbx_seq_one_letter_code
_entity_poly.pdbx_strand_id
1 'polypeptide(L)'
;MATKRLTLADLRKAGTITSSEIVAAVDAYVHNPAAGPYRFASGHSLDIAAAVAMSEEFARMVARPGPKEKVFRTAVTTAAMSARLSPPHL
;
A
#
# COMPACT_ATOMS: atom_id res chain seq x y z
N MET A 1 -3.52 4.76 25.90
CA MET A 1 -3.14 3.55 25.13
C MET A 1 -2.84 3.98 23.71
N ALA A 2 -1.57 4.01 23.30
CA ALA A 2 -1.24 4.32 21.91
C ALA A 2 -1.75 3.15 21.04
N THR A 3 -2.81 3.37 20.26
CA THR A 3 -3.25 2.42 19.25
C THR A 3 -2.06 2.15 18.33
N LYS A 4 -1.43 0.98 18.48
CA LYS A 4 -0.35 0.54 17.61
C LYS A 4 -0.91 0.54 16.19
N ARG A 5 -0.56 1.56 15.39
CA ARG A 5 -0.95 1.58 13.98
C ARG A 5 -0.26 0.39 13.31
N LEU A 6 -1.05 -0.63 12.99
CA LEU A 6 -0.58 -1.86 12.38
C LEU A 6 -0.20 -1.58 10.93
N THR A 7 0.90 -2.20 10.49
CA THR A 7 1.30 -2.16 9.09
C THR A 7 0.43 -3.10 8.26
N LEU A 8 0.44 -2.93 6.93
CA LEU A 8 -0.20 -3.88 6.03
C LEU A 8 0.39 -5.28 6.20
N ALA A 9 1.70 -5.39 6.41
CA ALA A 9 2.36 -6.65 6.71
C ALA A 9 1.87 -7.29 8.01
N ASP A 10 1.65 -6.51 9.07
CA ASP A 10 1.09 -7.00 10.34
C ASP A 10 -0.33 -7.55 10.15
N LEU A 11 -1.19 -6.80 9.44
CA LEU A 11 -2.58 -7.21 9.16
C LEU A 11 -2.66 -8.42 8.23
N ARG A 12 -1.74 -8.52 7.27
CA ARG A 12 -1.60 -9.71 6.42
C ARG A 12 -1.19 -10.92 7.24
N LYS A 13 -0.20 -10.76 8.13
CA LYS A 13 0.28 -11.84 9.00
C LYS A 13 -0.81 -12.31 9.97
N ALA A 14 -1.68 -11.41 10.42
CA ALA A 14 -2.84 -11.72 11.26
C ALA A 14 -4.02 -12.35 10.48
N GLY A 15 -3.95 -12.43 9.15
CA GLY A 15 -5.05 -12.90 8.30
C GLY A 15 -6.24 -11.93 8.20
N THR A 16 -6.10 -10.70 8.69
CA THR A 16 -7.13 -9.65 8.62
C THR A 16 -7.23 -9.04 7.21
N ILE A 17 -6.13 -9.02 6.48
CA ILE A 17 -6.08 -8.63 5.06
C ILE A 17 -5.45 -9.76 4.26
N THR A 18 -6.10 -10.14 3.17
CA THR A 18 -5.63 -11.23 2.30
C THR A 18 -4.61 -10.75 1.27
N SER A 19 -3.78 -11.67 0.75
CA SER A 19 -2.88 -11.38 -0.37
C SER A 19 -3.63 -10.86 -1.60
N SER A 20 -4.83 -11.39 -1.87
CA SER A 20 -5.68 -10.97 -3.00
C SER A 20 -6.16 -9.53 -2.84
N GLU A 21 -6.56 -9.13 -1.63
CA GLU A 21 -6.92 -7.74 -1.36
C GLU A 21 -5.74 -6.79 -1.54
N ILE A 22 -4.52 -7.22 -1.19
CA ILE A 22 -3.32 -6.41 -1.40
C ILE A 22 -3.03 -6.23 -2.88
N VAL A 23 -3.16 -7.30 -3.67
CA VAL A 23 -3.02 -7.22 -5.14
C VAL A 23 -4.07 -6.26 -5.72
N ALA A 24 -5.34 -6.37 -5.30
CA ALA A 24 -6.41 -5.48 -5.74
C ALA A 24 -6.13 -4.01 -5.38
N ALA A 25 -5.61 -3.75 -4.18
CA ALA A 25 -5.25 -2.40 -3.74
C ALA A 25 -4.12 -1.81 -4.61
N VAL A 26 -3.07 -2.59 -4.88
CA VAL A 26 -1.96 -2.18 -5.74
C VAL A 26 -2.43 -1.95 -7.17
N ASP A 27 -3.26 -2.83 -7.72
CA ASP A 27 -3.79 -2.70 -9.08
C ASP A 27 -4.69 -1.46 -9.21
N ALA A 28 -5.53 -1.17 -8.21
CA ALA A 28 -6.34 0.04 -8.16
C ALA A 28 -5.47 1.31 -8.18
N TYR A 29 -4.37 1.33 -7.42
CA TYR A 29 -3.42 2.44 -7.42
C TYR A 29 -2.67 2.56 -8.75
N VAL A 30 -2.20 1.46 -9.34
CA VAL A 30 -1.49 1.46 -10.63
C VAL A 30 -2.40 1.99 -11.74
N HIS A 31 -3.68 1.61 -11.73
CA HIS A 31 -4.67 2.08 -12.69
C HIS A 31 -5.04 3.55 -12.48
N ASN A 32 -5.21 3.98 -11.22
CA ASN A 32 -5.52 5.37 -10.87
C ASN A 32 -4.79 5.81 -9.59
N PRO A 33 -3.58 6.40 -9.70
CA PRO A 33 -2.81 6.87 -8.55
C PRO A 33 -3.50 8.00 -7.77
N ALA A 34 -4.48 8.67 -8.37
CA ALA A 34 -5.23 9.78 -7.77
C ALA A 34 -6.54 9.33 -7.10
N ALA A 35 -6.84 8.02 -7.04
CA ALA A 35 -8.10 7.49 -6.49
C ALA A 35 -8.27 7.71 -4.97
N GLY A 36 -7.23 8.17 -4.27
CA GLY A 36 -7.24 8.34 -2.81
C GLY A 36 -7.05 7.00 -2.06
N PRO A 37 -7.36 6.97 -0.75
CA PRO A 37 -7.13 5.78 0.07
C PRO A 37 -7.97 4.58 -0.37
N TYR A 38 -7.33 3.41 -0.46
CA TYR A 38 -8.00 2.14 -0.72
C TYR A 38 -8.58 1.57 0.58
N ARG A 39 -9.87 1.19 0.55
CA ARG A 39 -10.56 0.59 1.70
C ARG A 39 -10.62 -0.94 1.54
N PHE A 40 -10.08 -1.64 2.53
CA PHE A 40 -10.13 -3.10 2.65
C PHE A 40 -11.47 -3.58 3.21
N ALA A 41 -11.78 -4.86 3.01
CA ALA A 41 -13.01 -5.46 3.54
C ALA A 41 -13.07 -5.42 5.08
N SER A 42 -11.91 -5.44 5.74
CA SER A 42 -11.78 -5.29 7.20
C SER A 42 -12.05 -3.86 7.72
N GLY A 43 -12.39 -2.91 6.85
CA GLY A 43 -12.64 -1.50 7.19
C GLY A 43 -11.38 -0.65 7.35
N HIS A 44 -10.24 -1.30 7.61
CA HIS A 44 -8.94 -1.09 6.95
C HIS A 44 -8.88 0.01 5.87
N SER A 45 -8.16 1.13 6.03
CA SER A 45 -7.85 2.02 4.90
C SER A 45 -6.35 2.27 4.74
N LEU A 46 -5.87 2.28 3.49
CA LEU A 46 -4.48 2.53 3.12
C LEU A 46 -4.37 3.59 2.03
N ASP A 47 -3.61 4.65 2.33
CA ASP A 47 -3.18 5.62 1.32
C ASP A 47 -1.88 5.15 0.67
N ILE A 48 -2.01 4.51 -0.50
CA ILE A 48 -0.87 3.99 -1.26
C ILE A 48 -0.03 5.13 -1.82
N ALA A 49 -0.64 6.24 -2.23
CA ALA A 49 0.08 7.41 -2.74
C ALA A 49 0.98 8.01 -1.64
N ALA A 50 0.45 8.16 -0.43
CA ALA A 50 1.23 8.61 0.72
C ALA A 50 2.35 7.62 1.09
N ALA A 51 2.06 6.31 1.08
CA ALA A 51 3.06 5.28 1.35
C ALA A 51 4.22 5.32 0.34
N VAL A 52 3.88 5.48 -0.93
CA VAL A 52 4.83 5.63 -2.03
C VAL A 52 5.65 6.91 -1.88
N ALA A 53 5.02 8.04 -1.55
CA ALA A 53 5.70 9.32 -1.35
C ALA A 53 6.69 9.29 -0.17
N MET A 54 6.42 8.50 0.87
CA MET A 54 7.32 8.30 2.01
C MET A 54 8.48 7.31 1.72
N SER A 55 8.47 6.63 0.57
CA SER A 55 9.50 5.66 0.19
C SER A 55 10.59 6.31 -0.67
N GLU A 56 11.73 6.65 -0.04
CA GLU A 56 12.92 7.17 -0.76
C GLU A 56 13.42 6.19 -1.84
N GLU A 57 13.26 4.89 -1.62
CA GLU A 57 13.64 3.84 -2.56
C GLU A 57 12.77 3.87 -3.82
N PHE A 58 11.47 4.12 -3.66
CA PHE A 58 10.54 4.27 -4.78
C PHE A 58 10.89 5.49 -5.64
N ALA A 59 11.16 6.65 -5.02
CA ALA A 59 11.52 7.88 -5.72
C ALA A 59 12.78 7.70 -6.60
N ARG A 60 13.79 6.98 -6.10
CA ARG A 60 15.00 6.64 -6.88
C ARG A 60 14.72 5.71 -8.04
N MET A 61 13.74 4.82 -7.89
CA MET A 61 13.37 3.85 -8.91
C MET A 61 12.61 4.46 -10.09
N VAL A 62 11.66 5.37 -9.82
CA VAL A 62 10.91 6.08 -10.89
C VAL A 62 11.76 7.11 -11.63
N ALA A 63 12.82 7.61 -11.01
CA ALA A 63 13.77 8.53 -11.64
C ALA A 63 14.69 7.86 -12.69
N ARG A 64 14.72 6.52 -12.78
CA ARG A 64 15.48 5.81 -13.82
C ARG A 64 14.64 5.65 -15.10
N PRO A 65 15.23 5.84 -16.30
CA PRO A 65 14.52 5.62 -17.56
C PRO A 65 14.04 4.16 -17.64
N GLY A 66 12.71 4.01 -17.62
CA GLY A 66 12.01 2.75 -17.81
C GLY A 66 11.93 1.85 -16.56
N PRO A 67 10.87 1.97 -15.75
CA PRO A 67 10.36 0.86 -14.97
C PRO A 67 9.55 -0.05 -15.91
N LYS A 68 9.98 -1.29 -16.13
CA LYS A 68 9.07 -2.32 -16.64
C LYS A 68 7.91 -2.41 -15.64
N GLU A 69 6.65 -2.41 -16.07
CA GLU A 69 5.46 -2.36 -15.20
C GLU A 69 5.55 -3.31 -13.98
N LYS A 70 6.14 -4.50 -14.18
CA LYS A 70 6.44 -5.46 -13.11
C LYS A 70 7.28 -4.87 -11.96
N VAL A 71 8.34 -4.13 -12.27
CA VAL A 71 9.23 -3.49 -11.29
C VAL A 71 8.48 -2.40 -10.53
N PHE A 72 7.66 -1.61 -11.22
CA PHE A 72 6.80 -0.60 -10.59
C PHE A 72 5.83 -1.25 -9.59
N ARG A 73 5.08 -2.28 -10.01
CA ARG A 73 4.15 -3.02 -9.13
C ARG A 73 4.87 -3.61 -7.91
N THR A 74 6.06 -4.17 -8.08
CA THR A 74 6.85 -4.71 -6.96
C THR A 74 7.20 -3.63 -5.95
N ALA A 75 7.67 -2.46 -6.38
CA ALA A 75 8.02 -1.39 -5.44
C ALA A 75 6.82 -0.75 -4.77
N VAL A 76 5.69 -0.57 -5.48
CA VAL A 76 4.43 -0.15 -4.85
C VAL A 76 4.02 -1.15 -3.77
N THR A 77 4.11 -2.45 -4.06
CA THR A 77 3.79 -3.50 -3.08
C THR A 77 4.69 -3.41 -1.85
N THR A 78 6.01 -3.25 -2.04
CA THR A 78 6.96 -3.12 -0.92
C THR A 78 6.66 -1.88 -0.07
N ALA A 79 6.40 -0.73 -0.70
CA ALA A 79 6.03 0.49 0.02
C ALA A 79 4.71 0.31 0.79
N ALA A 80 3.70 -0.29 0.16
CA ALA A 80 2.41 -0.57 0.77
C ALA A 80 2.52 -1.53 1.97
N MET A 81 3.37 -2.55 1.90
CA MET A 81 3.57 -3.52 3.00
C MET A 81 4.11 -2.86 4.28
N SER A 82 4.98 -1.86 4.13
CA SER A 82 5.56 -1.09 5.25
C SER A 82 4.65 0.05 5.74
N ALA A 83 3.59 0.35 4.99
CA ALA A 83 2.69 1.43 5.31
C ALA A 83 1.79 1.09 6.49
N ARG A 84 1.51 2.11 7.31
CA ARG A 84 0.59 2.02 8.44
C ARG A 84 -0.84 2.26 7.95
N LEU A 85 -1.77 1.38 8.36
CA LEU A 85 -3.17 1.56 8.00
C LEU A 85 -3.90 2.46 8.99
N SER A 86 -4.86 3.20 8.46
CA SER A 86 -5.87 3.88 9.26
C SER A 86 -6.88 2.84 9.75
N PRO A 87 -7.20 2.82 11.06
CA PRO A 87 -8.17 1.88 11.61
C PRO A 87 -9.56 2.10 10.99
N PRO A 88 -10.44 1.08 11.02
CA PRO A 88 -11.83 1.25 10.62
C PRO A 88 -12.46 2.38 11.43
N HIS A 89 -12.95 3.42 10.76
CA HIS A 89 -13.79 4.42 11.39
C HIS A 89 -15.16 3.78 11.66
N LEU A 90 -15.50 3.64 12.95
CA LEU A 90 -16.84 3.30 13.45
C LEU A 90 -17.80 4.47 13.21
#